data_AF-A0A916WCS9-F1
#
_entry.id   AF-A0A916WCS9-F1
#
_cell.length_a   1.000
_cell.length_b   1.000
_cell.length_c   1.000
_cell.angle_alpha   90.00
_cell.angle_beta   90.00
_cell.angle_gamma   90.00
#
_symmetry.space_group_name_H-M   'P 1'
#
loop_
_entity.id
_entity.type
_entity.pdbx_description
1 polymer ?
#
loop_
_entity_poly.entity_id
_entity_poly.type
_entity_poly.pdbx_seq_one_letter_code
_entity_poly.pdbx_strand_id
1 'polypeptide(L)'
;MNAQTMPATTHDTPDLFPVQDTWVGAMVPKRWAKRAVTRNAIKRQIYTVSADFLPRYPQAAWVVRLRRDFSRKEFVSASSEALTQAVRSEVLALMQAGAPKA
;
A
#
# COMPACT_ATOMS: atom_id res chain seq x y z
N MET A 1 -12.61 9.50 -55.46
CA MET A 1 -12.58 8.31 -54.60
C MET A 1 -11.28 8.35 -53.81
N ASN A 2 -11.18 9.24 -52.81
CA ASN A 2 -9.94 9.45 -52.06
C ASN A 2 -10.24 9.25 -50.57
N ALA A 3 -9.88 8.08 -50.06
CA ALA A 3 -10.02 7.72 -48.66
C ALA A 3 -9.01 8.53 -47.83
N GLN A 4 -9.52 9.43 -46.99
CA GLN A 4 -8.73 10.08 -45.94
C GLN A 4 -8.50 9.10 -44.81
N THR A 5 -7.25 8.70 -44.61
CA THR A 5 -6.81 7.95 -43.43
C THR A 5 -6.78 8.92 -42.24
N MET A 6 -7.71 8.72 -41.30
CA MET A 6 -7.70 9.39 -39.99
C MET A 6 -6.47 8.90 -39.20
N PRO A 7 -5.64 9.78 -38.61
CA PRO A 7 -4.60 9.34 -37.70
C PRO A 7 -5.24 8.76 -36.44
N ALA A 8 -4.83 7.56 -36.06
CA ALA A 8 -5.27 6.91 -34.83
C ALA A 8 -4.89 7.79 -33.62
N THR A 9 -5.89 8.14 -32.82
CA THR A 9 -5.72 8.87 -31.55
C THR A 9 -4.87 7.99 -30.63
N THR A 10 -3.57 8.29 -30.54
CA THR A 10 -2.70 7.67 -29.54
C THR A 10 -3.11 8.27 -28.20
N HIS A 11 -3.81 7.49 -27.38
CA HIS A 11 -4.10 7.89 -26.01
C HIS A 11 -2.78 7.98 -25.26
N ASP A 12 -2.34 9.21 -25.02
CA ASP A 12 -1.17 9.57 -24.23
C ASP A 12 -1.37 9.04 -22.82
N THR A 13 -0.90 7.81 -22.58
CA THR A 13 -1.12 7.11 -21.32
C THR A 13 0.01 7.53 -20.41
N PRO A 14 -0.26 8.28 -19.32
CA PRO A 14 0.81 8.76 -18.46
C PRO A 14 1.57 7.58 -17.86
N ASP A 15 2.90 7.68 -17.86
CA ASP A 15 3.77 6.70 -17.24
C ASP A 15 3.41 6.53 -15.75
N LEU A 16 3.24 5.27 -15.33
CA LEU A 16 2.82 4.93 -13.97
C LEU A 16 3.85 5.30 -12.90
N PHE A 17 5.14 5.33 -13.27
CA PHE A 17 6.27 5.63 -12.39
C PHE A 17 7.31 6.50 -13.14
N PRO A 18 7.04 7.80 -13.34
CA PRO A 18 7.88 8.67 -14.15
C PRO A 18 9.22 9.03 -13.49
N VAL A 19 9.38 8.72 -12.19
CA VAL A 19 10.59 9.00 -11.41
C VAL A 19 11.17 7.67 -10.90
N GLN A 20 12.48 7.49 -11.09
CA GLN A 20 13.26 6.41 -10.48
C GLN A 20 13.45 6.70 -8.98
N ASP A 21 12.42 6.39 -8.21
CA ASP A 21 12.38 6.53 -6.75
C ASP A 21 11.70 5.29 -6.13
N THR A 22 11.69 5.23 -4.81
CA THR A 22 11.01 4.17 -4.05
C THR A 22 9.54 4.54 -3.88
N TRP A 23 8.65 3.76 -4.49
CA TRP A 23 7.21 3.96 -4.39
C TRP A 23 6.61 2.98 -3.39
N VAL A 24 5.65 3.42 -2.57
CA VAL A 24 4.88 2.53 -1.67
C VAL A 24 3.38 2.71 -1.87
N GLY A 25 2.70 1.60 -2.14
CA GLY A 25 1.25 1.49 -2.17
C GLY A 25 0.72 0.67 -1.00
N ALA A 26 -0.36 1.13 -0.35
CA ALA A 26 -1.06 0.38 0.70
C ALA A 26 -2.39 -0.18 0.18
N MET A 27 -2.47 -1.50 0.01
CA MET A 27 -3.68 -2.20 -0.40
C MET A 27 -4.38 -2.83 0.82
N VAL A 28 -5.51 -2.23 1.21
CA VAL A 28 -6.33 -2.71 2.33
C VAL A 28 -7.76 -3.03 1.84
N PRO A 29 -8.01 -4.27 1.39
CA PRO A 29 -9.31 -4.71 0.88
C PRO A 29 -10.45 -4.60 1.89
N LYS A 30 -11.62 -4.16 1.39
CA LYS A 30 -12.85 -4.00 2.19
C LYS A 30 -13.32 -5.30 2.85
N ARG A 31 -13.02 -6.47 2.26
CA ARG A 31 -13.35 -7.79 2.82
C ARG A 31 -12.62 -8.08 4.14
N TRP A 32 -11.38 -7.59 4.28
CA TRP A 32 -10.53 -7.83 5.44
C TRP A 32 -10.62 -6.72 6.49
N ALA A 33 -10.89 -5.48 6.08
CA ALA A 33 -11.17 -4.35 6.98
C ALA A 33 -12.51 -3.70 6.63
N LYS A 34 -13.62 -4.23 7.18
CA LYS A 34 -14.99 -3.80 6.83
C LYS A 34 -15.29 -2.34 7.23
N ARG A 35 -14.74 -1.86 8.35
CA ARG A 35 -14.93 -0.48 8.82
C ARG A 35 -13.93 0.45 8.13
N ALA A 36 -14.43 1.54 7.55
CA ALA A 36 -13.58 2.52 6.88
C ALA A 36 -12.52 3.13 7.82
N VAL A 37 -12.87 3.35 9.09
CA VAL A 37 -11.96 3.89 10.12
C VAL A 37 -10.77 2.95 10.33
N THR A 38 -11.01 1.65 10.52
CA THR A 38 -9.95 0.63 10.65
C THR A 38 -9.07 0.59 9.40
N ARG A 39 -9.69 0.59 8.21
CA ARG A 39 -8.94 0.61 6.95
C ARG A 39 -8.05 1.85 6.81
N ASN A 40 -8.54 3.01 7.22
CA ASN A 40 -7.78 4.25 7.17
C ASN A 40 -6.65 4.27 8.19
N ALA A 41 -6.88 3.75 9.40
CA ALA A 41 -5.84 3.58 10.41
C ALA A 41 -4.71 2.66 9.91
N ILE A 42 -5.06 1.50 9.33
CA ILE A 42 -4.09 0.56 8.76
C ILE A 42 -3.30 1.22 7.62
N LYS A 43 -3.98 1.89 6.67
CA LYS A 43 -3.29 2.60 5.58
C LYS A 43 -2.31 3.64 6.12
N ARG A 44 -2.74 4.47 7.06
CA ARG A 44 -1.87 5.48 7.70
C ARG A 44 -0.67 4.82 8.37
N GLN A 45 -0.89 3.74 9.12
CA GLN A 45 0.19 3.02 9.79
C GLN A 45 1.20 2.42 8.81
N ILE A 46 0.73 1.86 7.69
CA ILE A 46 1.60 1.38 6.62
C ILE A 46 2.45 2.53 6.10
N TYR A 47 1.86 3.67 5.73
CA TYR A 47 2.64 4.80 5.21
C TYR A 47 3.63 5.36 6.23
N THR A 48 3.24 5.50 7.49
CA THR A 48 4.11 5.99 8.57
C THR A 48 5.31 5.07 8.76
N VAL A 49 5.08 3.76 8.88
CA VAL A 49 6.20 2.81 9.08
C VAL A 49 7.03 2.72 7.81
N SER A 50 6.41 2.59 6.63
CA SER A 50 7.14 2.51 5.36
C SER A 50 8.06 3.72 5.15
N ALA A 51 7.65 4.93 5.54
CA ALA A 51 8.48 6.13 5.39
C ALA A 51 9.83 6.01 6.13
N ASP A 52 9.85 5.35 7.30
CA ASP A 52 11.07 5.13 8.08
C ASP A 52 12.02 4.11 7.42
N PHE A 53 11.48 3.22 6.58
CA PHE A 53 12.23 2.15 5.91
C PHE A 53 12.57 2.46 4.45
N LEU A 54 11.80 3.34 3.79
CA LEU A 54 11.98 3.73 2.38
C LEU A 54 13.45 4.02 2.00
N PRO A 55 14.23 4.77 2.80
CA PRO A 55 15.63 5.08 2.46
C PRO A 55 16.56 3.87 2.40
N ARG A 56 16.16 2.73 2.97
CA ARG A 56 16.95 1.48 3.02
C ARG A 56 16.52 0.48 1.96
N TYR A 57 15.44 0.77 1.24
CA TYR A 57 14.89 -0.12 0.24
C TYR A 57 15.47 0.20 -1.15
N PRO A 58 15.58 -0.81 -2.04
CA PRO A 58 15.91 -0.57 -3.43
C PRO A 58 14.85 0.33 -4.07
N GLN A 59 15.30 1.20 -4.97
CA GLN A 59 14.43 2.05 -5.79
C GLN A 59 13.56 1.17 -6.69
N ALA A 60 12.35 0.91 -6.20
CA ALA A 60 11.35 0.09 -6.86
C ALA A 60 9.96 0.46 -6.34
N ALA A 61 8.93 -0.02 -7.03
CA ALA A 61 7.55 0.09 -6.58
C ALA A 61 7.15 -1.08 -5.69
N TRP A 62 6.78 -0.77 -4.44
CA TRP A 62 6.40 -1.73 -3.41
C TRP A 62 4.91 -1.62 -3.10
N VAL A 63 4.24 -2.76 -2.91
CA VAL A 63 2.83 -2.80 -2.52
C VAL A 63 2.65 -3.65 -1.27
N VAL A 64 2.15 -3.04 -0.20
CA VAL A 64 1.78 -3.72 1.04
C VAL A 64 0.32 -4.12 0.95
N ARG A 65 0.05 -5.42 0.93
CA ARG A 65 -1.32 -5.96 0.90
C ARG A 65 -1.66 -6.59 2.25
N LEU A 66 -2.70 -6.09 2.93
CA LEU A 66 -3.30 -6.81 4.05
C LEU A 66 -3.74 -8.19 3.57
N ARG A 67 -3.45 -9.31 4.26
CA ARG A 67 -3.81 -10.68 3.77
C ARG A 67 -4.90 -11.38 4.58
N ARG A 68 -5.17 -10.92 5.80
CA ARG A 68 -6.14 -11.51 6.74
C ARG A 68 -6.95 -10.40 7.40
N ASP A 69 -8.11 -10.75 7.93
CA ASP A 69 -8.90 -9.82 8.72
C ASP A 69 -8.34 -9.66 10.14
N PHE A 70 -8.52 -8.47 10.71
CA PHE A 70 -8.33 -8.26 12.13
C PHE A 70 -9.61 -8.70 12.85
N SER A 71 -9.51 -9.75 13.66
CA SER A 71 -10.65 -10.37 14.33
C SER A 71 -11.40 -9.36 15.18
N ARG A 72 -12.70 -9.23 14.94
CA ARG A 72 -13.58 -8.31 15.72
C ARG A 72 -13.75 -8.74 17.17
N LYS A 73 -13.45 -10.00 17.50
CA LYS A 73 -13.52 -10.53 18.86
C LYS A 73 -12.35 -10.05 19.71
N GLU A 74 -11.19 -9.83 19.08
CA GLU A 74 -9.98 -9.38 19.75
C GLU A 74 -9.86 -7.85 19.75
N PHE A 75 -10.38 -7.19 18.71
CA PHE A 75 -10.31 -5.73 18.56
C PHE A 75 -11.71 -5.10 18.54
N VAL A 76 -12.26 -4.88 19.73
CA VAL A 76 -13.63 -4.38 19.94
C VAL A 76 -13.81 -2.96 19.37
N SER A 77 -12.78 -2.11 19.46
CA SER A 77 -12.81 -0.76 18.88
C SER A 77 -11.82 -0.59 17.73
N ALA A 78 -12.30 0.07 16.68
CA ALA A 78 -11.56 0.35 15.43
C ALA A 78 -10.39 1.33 15.61
N SER A 79 -10.29 1.94 16.79
CA SER A 79 -9.25 2.88 17.21
C SER A 79 -8.59 2.44 18.52
N SER A 80 -8.72 1.16 18.90
CA SER A 80 -8.02 0.66 20.08
C SER A 80 -6.51 0.76 19.88
N GLU A 81 -5.83 1.10 20.96
CA GLU A 81 -4.38 1.14 21.00
C GLU A 81 -3.80 -0.26 20.72
N ALA A 82 -4.46 -1.32 21.22
CA ALA A 82 -4.10 -2.71 20.93
C ALA A 82 -4.12 -3.05 19.43
N LEU A 83 -5.14 -2.61 18.69
CA LEU A 83 -5.20 -2.81 17.23
C LEU A 83 -4.08 -2.05 16.52
N THR A 84 -3.85 -0.79 16.93
CA THR A 84 -2.81 0.05 16.33
C THR A 84 -1.43 -0.54 16.56
N GLN A 85 -1.17 -1.03 17.77
CA GLN A 85 0.09 -1.66 18.14
C GLN A 85 0.30 -2.99 17.40
N ALA A 86 -0.73 -3.83 17.30
CA ALA A 86 -0.66 -5.08 16.55
C ALA A 86 -0.43 -4.86 15.04
N VAL A 87 -1.11 -3.87 14.46
CA VAL A 87 -0.86 -3.48 13.05
C VAL A 87 0.57 -2.96 12.90
N ARG A 88 1.04 -2.12 13.83
CA ARG A 88 2.39 -1.58 13.79
C ARG A 88 3.45 -2.69 13.88
N SER A 89 3.29 -3.65 14.79
CA SER A 89 4.24 -4.76 14.94
C SER A 89 4.29 -5.64 13.69
N GLU A 90 3.14 -5.97 13.10
CA GLU A 90 3.06 -6.74 11.86
C GLU A 90 3.71 -6.01 10.67
N VAL A 91 3.41 -4.72 10.50
CA VAL A 91 4.01 -3.92 9.41
C VAL A 91 5.52 -3.80 9.61
N LEU A 92 5.98 -3.61 10.85
CA LEU A 92 7.40 -3.52 11.17
C LEU A 92 8.13 -4.85 10.90
N ALA A 93 7.52 -5.98 11.27
CA ALA A 93 8.05 -7.31 10.96
C ALA A 93 8.09 -7.55 9.43
N LEU A 94 7.06 -7.14 8.70
CA LEU A 94 7.02 -7.21 7.24
C LEU A 94 8.10 -6.34 6.59
N MET A 95 8.32 -5.13 7.09
CA MET A 95 9.37 -4.22 6.58
C MET A 95 10.78 -4.70 6.91
N GLN A 96 10.97 -5.43 7.99
CA GLN A 96 12.26 -6.06 8.29
C GLN A 96 12.50 -7.30 7.42
N ALA A 97 11.47 -8.13 7.23
CA ALA A 97 11.56 -9.33 6.42
C ALA A 97 11.68 -9.04 4.92
N GLY A 98 11.06 -7.95 4.45
CA GLY A 98 11.09 -7.51 3.06
C GLY A 98 12.27 -6.60 2.72
N ALA A 99 13.04 -6.14 3.71
CA ALA A 99 14.26 -5.38 3.44
C ALA A 99 15.23 -6.29 2.68
N PRO A 100 15.90 -5.79 1.63
CA PRO A 100 16.90 -6.58 0.93
C PRO A 100 17.93 -7.08 1.95
N LYS A 101 18.18 -8.39 1.94
CA LYS A 101 19.30 -8.96 2.68
C LYS A 101 20.55 -8.31 2.10
N ALA A 102 21.29 -7.57 2.93
CA ALA A 102 22.56 -6.95 2.57
C ALA A 102 23.54 -8.00 2.00
#